data_AF-A0A832LPN6-F1
#
_entry.id   AF-A0A832LPN6-F1
#
_cell.length_a   1.000
_cell.length_b   1.000
_cell.length_c   1.000
_cell.angle_alpha   90.00
_cell.angle_beta   90.00
_cell.angle_gamma   90.00
#
_symmetry.space_group_name_H-M   'P 1'
#
loop_
_entity.id
_entity.type
_entity.pdbx_description
1 polymer ?
#
loop_
_entity_poly.entity_id
_entity_poly.type
_entity_poly.pdbx_seq_one_letter_code
_entity_poly.pdbx_strand_id
1 'polypeptide(L)'
;MKMVIRPHHIISLGGYIVEWDFPYRNLIVVNPTDEHIKIEVPVFNEDWIEEHRKLGLRIIPVSEDDNYLSLWRREKSRLEKILKG
;
A
#
# COMPACT_ATOMS: atom_id res chain seq x y z
N MET A 1 -0.31 -3.25 -16.00
CA MET A 1 1.14 -3.19 -15.70
C MET A 1 1.39 -3.90 -14.37
N LYS A 2 2.59 -4.40 -14.08
CA LYS A 2 2.90 -5.02 -12.78
C LYS A 2 4.06 -4.31 -12.12
N MET A 3 3.97 -4.10 -10.81
CA MET A 3 5.04 -3.54 -9.99
C MET A 3 5.49 -4.57 -8.96
N VAL A 4 6.79 -4.63 -8.70
CA VAL A 4 7.37 -5.53 -7.68
C VAL A 4 7.58 -4.74 -6.40
N ILE A 5 6.94 -5.17 -5.32
CA ILE A 5 7.18 -4.64 -3.98
C ILE A 5 8.21 -5.54 -3.31
N ARG A 6 9.39 -4.95 -3.05
CA ARG A 6 10.48 -5.67 -2.40
C ARG A 6 10.10 -6.09 -0.97
N PRO A 7 10.78 -7.09 -0.40
CA PRO A 7 10.65 -7.42 1.02
C PRO A 7 10.84 -6.19 1.88
N HIS A 8 10.06 -6.09 2.96
CA HIS A 8 10.15 -5.00 3.94
C HIS A 8 10.13 -3.59 3.34
N HIS A 9 9.33 -3.39 2.29
CA HIS A 9 9.24 -2.12 1.58
C HIS A 9 7.89 -1.45 1.78
N ILE A 10 7.87 -0.12 1.71
CA ILE A 10 6.66 0.71 1.77
C ILE A 10 6.64 1.68 0.59
N ILE A 11 5.52 1.75 -0.13
CA ILE A 11 5.31 2.66 -1.26
C ILE A 11 3.94 3.34 -1.18
N SER A 12 3.74 4.36 -2.01
CA SER A 12 2.47 5.05 -2.17
C SER A 12 2.00 4.94 -3.63
N LEU A 13 0.69 4.72 -3.82
CA LEU A 13 0.06 4.55 -5.13
C LEU A 13 -0.80 5.74 -5.59
N GLY A 14 -0.69 6.92 -4.98
CA GLY A 14 -1.52 8.08 -5.33
C GLY A 14 -1.48 8.44 -6.83
N GLY A 15 -0.31 8.33 -7.47
CA GLY A 15 -0.17 8.55 -8.92
C GLY A 15 -0.54 7.36 -9.81
N TYR A 16 -0.98 6.24 -9.23
CA TYR A 16 -1.37 5.02 -9.93
C TYR A 16 -2.87 4.70 -9.76
N ILE A 17 -3.61 5.56 -9.07
CA ILE A 17 -5.08 5.54 -9.05
C ILE A 17 -5.54 6.34 -10.26
N VAL A 18 -6.31 5.71 -11.13
CA VAL A 18 -6.72 6.31 -12.42
C VAL A 18 -8.22 6.58 -12.50
N GLU A 19 -8.98 6.13 -11.51
CA GLU A 19 -10.44 6.25 -11.49
C GLU A 19 -10.91 7.49 -10.73
N TRP A 20 -11.87 8.19 -11.33
CA TRP A 20 -12.45 9.42 -10.77
C TRP A 20 -13.33 9.16 -9.55
N ASP A 21 -14.06 8.04 -9.55
CA ASP A 21 -15.00 7.67 -8.48
C ASP A 21 -14.34 6.81 -7.38
N PHE A 22 -13.01 6.79 -7.30
CA PHE A 22 -12.30 6.04 -6.27
C PHE A 22 -12.29 6.82 -4.94
N PRO A 23 -12.74 6.24 -3.82
CA PRO A 23 -12.99 6.99 -2.57
C PRO A 23 -11.72 7.41 -1.81
N TYR A 24 -10.54 7.02 -2.29
CA TYR A 24 -9.26 7.27 -1.62
C TYR A 24 -8.33 8.06 -2.53
N ARG A 25 -7.73 9.14 -2.01
CA ARG A 25 -6.71 9.90 -2.75
C ARG A 25 -5.36 9.18 -2.85
N ASN A 26 -5.14 8.17 -2.00
CA ASN A 26 -3.89 7.42 -1.98
C ASN A 26 -4.08 6.04 -1.34
N LEU A 27 -3.25 5.08 -1.74
CA LEU A 27 -3.08 3.81 -1.05
C LEU A 27 -1.61 3.68 -0.63
N ILE A 28 -1.38 3.50 0.67
CA ILE A 28 -0.05 3.14 1.18
C ILE A 28 0.03 1.62 1.16
N VAL A 29 1.00 1.09 0.43
CA VAL A 29 1.24 -0.34 0.29
C VAL A 29 2.49 -0.70 1.08
N VAL A 30 2.35 -1.63 2.00
CA VAL A 30 3.46 -2.13 2.82
C VAL A 30 3.60 -3.62 2.56
N ASN A 31 4.82 -4.05 2.24
CA ASN A 31 5.19 -5.47 2.21
C ASN A 31 5.92 -5.83 3.51
N PRO A 32 5.24 -6.47 4.48
CA PRO A 32 5.87 -6.91 5.72
C PRO A 32 6.60 -8.25 5.59
N THR A 33 6.58 -8.89 4.41
CA THR A 33 7.12 -10.24 4.20
C THR A 33 8.59 -10.21 3.75
N ASP A 34 9.23 -11.38 3.84
CA ASP A 34 10.57 -11.66 3.30
C ASP A 34 10.60 -11.87 1.78
N GLU A 35 9.44 -11.92 1.12
CA GLU A 35 9.32 -12.25 -0.30
C GLU A 35 8.98 -11.02 -1.16
N HIS A 36 9.34 -11.11 -2.44
CA HIS A 36 8.93 -10.11 -3.42
C HIS A 36 7.47 -10.35 -3.83
N ILE A 37 6.62 -9.34 -3.67
CA ILE A 37 5.21 -9.45 -4.06
C ILE A 37 4.96 -8.60 -5.31
N LYS A 38 4.37 -9.21 -6.34
CA LYS A 38 3.93 -8.50 -7.53
C LYS A 38 2.52 -7.98 -7.33
N ILE A 39 2.31 -6.71 -7.61
CA ILE A 39 1.00 -6.06 -7.55
C ILE A 39 0.59 -5.57 -8.93
N GLU A 40 -0.71 -5.56 -9.18
CA GLU A 40 -1.26 -5.04 -10.44
C GLU A 40 -1.49 -3.54 -10.32
N VAL A 41 -1.09 -2.79 -11.35
CA VAL A 41 -1.30 -1.34 -11.46
C VAL A 41 -1.72 -0.99 -12.90
N PRO A 42 -2.54 0.06 -13.10
CA PRO A 42 -3.08 0.98 -12.10
C PRO A 42 -4.20 0.36 -11.23
N VAL A 43 -4.63 1.10 -10.20
CA VAL A 43 -5.72 0.72 -9.29
C VAL A 43 -7.04 1.17 -9.91
N PHE A 44 -8.00 0.25 -10.06
CA PHE A 44 -9.28 0.50 -10.74
C PHE A 44 -10.50 0.46 -9.82
N ASN A 45 -10.45 -0.25 -8.70
CA ASN A 45 -11.61 -0.39 -7.82
C ASN A 45 -11.17 -0.78 -6.41
N GLU A 46 -12.13 -0.76 -5.48
CA GLU A 46 -11.86 -1.05 -4.07
C GLU A 46 -11.53 -2.53 -3.84
N ASP A 47 -12.01 -3.44 -4.69
CA ASP A 47 -11.71 -4.88 -4.61
C ASP A 47 -10.20 -5.14 -4.67
N TRP A 48 -9.46 -4.28 -5.39
CA TRP A 48 -8.01 -4.28 -5.43
C TRP A 48 -7.39 -4.31 -4.03
N ILE A 49 -7.95 -3.58 -3.06
CA ILE A 49 -7.44 -3.49 -1.68
C ILE A 49 -7.51 -4.87 -1.01
N GLU A 50 -8.66 -5.53 -1.09
CA GLU A 50 -8.88 -6.83 -0.45
C GLU A 50 -8.10 -7.95 -1.16
N GLU A 51 -8.01 -7.91 -2.47
CA GLU A 51 -7.17 -8.85 -3.25
C GLU A 51 -5.71 -8.78 -2.83
N HIS A 52 -5.15 -7.57 -2.71
CA HIS A 52 -3.75 -7.39 -2.37
C HIS A 52 -3.47 -7.66 -0.88
N ARG A 53 -4.45 -7.45 0.00
CA ARG A 53 -4.36 -7.91 1.40
C ARG A 53 -4.21 -9.42 1.52
N LYS A 54 -4.91 -10.19 0.66
CA LYS A 54 -4.77 -11.67 0.62
C LYS A 54 -3.38 -12.13 0.18
N LEU A 55 -2.60 -11.29 -0.51
CA LEU A 55 -1.20 -11.58 -0.86
C LEU A 55 -0.24 -11.37 0.31
N GLY A 56 -0.73 -11.00 1.51
CA GLY A 56 0.11 -10.68 2.67
C GLY A 56 0.59 -9.24 2.72
N LEU A 57 0.15 -8.40 1.76
CA LEU A 57 0.42 -6.97 1.82
C LEU A 57 -0.51 -6.29 2.82
N ARG A 58 0.02 -5.25 3.45
CA ARG A 58 -0.80 -4.35 4.24
C ARG A 58 -1.11 -3.11 3.42
N ILE A 59 -2.39 -2.93 3.10
CA ILE A 59 -2.89 -1.81 2.31
C ILE A 59 -3.63 -0.85 3.25
N ILE A 60 -3.19 0.41 3.26
CA ILE A 60 -3.77 1.48 4.07
C ILE A 60 -4.38 2.51 3.10
N PRO A 61 -5.71 2.50 2.95
CA PRO A 61 -6.41 3.55 2.21
C PRO A 61 -6.26 4.89 2.93
N VAL A 62 -6.08 5.95 2.15
CA VAL A 62 -5.94 7.32 2.65
C VAL A 62 -7.04 8.16 2.01
N SER A 63 -8.01 8.56 2.81
CA SER A 63 -9.07 9.49 2.43
C SER A 63 -8.55 10.93 2.39
N GLU A 64 -9.40 11.87 1.95
CA GLU A 64 -9.09 13.29 1.95
C GLU A 64 -8.87 13.86 3.36
N ASP A 65 -9.64 13.40 4.34
CA ASP A 65 -9.57 13.88 5.73
C ASP A 65 -8.37 13.32 6.51
N ASP A 66 -7.73 12.26 6.00
CA ASP A 66 -6.61 11.64 6.67
C ASP A 66 -5.34 12.52 6.68
N ASN A 67 -4.41 12.25 7.59
CA ASN A 67 -3.06 12.81 7.52
C ASN A 67 -2.09 11.77 6.92
N TYR A 68 -1.80 11.90 5.63
CA TYR A 68 -0.90 10.99 4.90
C TYR A 68 0.45 10.78 5.61
N LEU A 69 1.12 11.87 6.03
CA LEU A 69 2.44 11.76 6.66
C LEU A 69 2.40 11.00 7.98
N SER A 70 1.33 11.16 8.75
CA SER A 70 1.15 10.46 10.02
C SER A 70 0.91 8.96 9.81
N LEU A 71 0.05 8.60 8.84
CA LEU A 71 -0.18 7.20 8.45
C LEU A 71 1.11 6.56 7.93
N TRP A 72 1.82 7.23 7.02
CA TRP A 72 3.09 6.75 6.48
C TRP A 72 4.12 6.49 7.57
N ARG A 73 4.37 7.47 8.45
CA ARG A 73 5.34 7.33 9.55
C ARG A 73 4.97 6.19 10.49
N ARG A 74 3.68 6.02 10.80
CA ARG A 74 3.18 4.92 11.64
C ARG A 74 3.49 3.57 11.02
N GLU A 75 3.17 3.38 9.74
CA GLU A 75 3.40 2.09 9.08
C GLU A 75 4.88 1.82 8.81
N LYS A 76 5.66 2.85 8.48
CA LYS A 76 7.12 2.73 8.36
C LYS A 76 7.74 2.30 9.70
N SER A 77 7.35 2.91 10.81
CA SER A 77 7.84 2.54 12.14
C SER A 77 7.48 1.09 12.50
N ARG A 78 6.27 0.62 12.11
CA ARG A 78 5.87 -0.78 12.30
C ARG A 78 6.73 -1.73 11.47
N LEU A 79 6.99 -1.40 10.22
CA LEU A 79 7.83 -2.18 9.32
C LEU A 79 9.27 -2.29 9.84
N GLU A 80 9.83 -1.18 10.32
CA GLU A 80 11.18 -1.15 10.92
C GLU A 80 11.30 -2.00 12.18
N LYS A 81 10.22 -2.18 12.93
CA LYS A 81 10.21 -3.07 14.11
C LYS A 81 10.30 -4.54 13.72
N ILE A 82 9.70 -4.93 12.59
CA ILE A 82 9.80 -6.30 12.05
C ILE A 82 11.26 -6.60 11.69
N LEU A 83 11.96 -5.64 11.06
CA LEU A 83 13.37 -5.79 10.67
C LEU A 83 14.36 -5.85 11.86
N LYS A 84 13.95 -5.42 13.05
CA LYS A 84 14.80 -5.35 14.25
C LYS A 84 14.53 -6.47 15.26
N GLY A 85 13.46 -7.24 15.07
CA GLY A 85 13.11 -8.39 15.90
C GLY A 85 13.63 -9.67 15.30
#